data_AF-A0A9W7FR50-F1
#
_entry.id   AF-A0A9W7FR50-F1
#
_cell.length_a   1.000
_cell.length_b   1.000
_cell.length_c   1.000
_cell.angle_alpha   90.00
_cell.angle_beta   90.00
_cell.angle_gamma   90.00
#
_symmetry.space_group_name_H-M   'P 1'
#
loop_
_entity.id
_entity.type
_entity.pdbx_description
1 polymer ?
#
loop_
_entity_poly.entity_id
_entity_poly.type
_entity_poly.pdbx_seq_one_letter_code
_entity_poly.pdbx_strand_id
1 'polypeptide(L)'
;MKMYKNGSLAGSKTDGHEPNALTRSQHWLGQSAWPDQGYFNGTIAYVKVWHDVELQQSDFTSLYALYKTAHHFWDFRVCSTGSPVTDSIAGDLIATPTNGPMCSADGPRIDGSDDYADIDD
;
A
#
# COMPACT_ATOMS: atom_id res chain seq x y z
N MET A 1 10.02 -15.63 1.80
CA MET A 1 9.69 -14.17 1.80
C MET A 1 10.97 -13.36 1.64
N LYS A 2 10.96 -12.38 0.73
CA LYS A 2 12.08 -11.44 0.50
C LYS A 2 11.59 -10.02 0.83
N MET A 3 12.47 -9.21 1.42
CA MET A 3 12.23 -7.79 1.68
C MET A 3 13.27 -6.96 0.94
N TYR A 4 12.81 -5.95 0.20
CA TYR A 4 13.66 -5.02 -0.50
C TYR A 4 13.46 -3.61 0.07
N LYS A 5 14.55 -2.85 0.21
CA LYS A 5 14.53 -1.45 0.63
C LYS A 5 15.40 -0.65 -0.32
N ASN A 6 14.90 0.49 -0.79
CA ASN A 6 15.59 1.34 -1.78
C ASN A 6 16.05 0.55 -3.01
N GLY A 7 15.19 -0.37 -3.49
CA GLY A 7 15.46 -1.21 -4.64
C GLY A 7 16.52 -2.30 -4.44
N SER A 8 17.02 -2.54 -3.23
CA SER A 8 18.04 -3.57 -2.93
C SER A 8 17.52 -4.61 -1.94
N LEU A 9 17.92 -5.87 -2.09
CA LEU A 9 17.57 -6.94 -1.15
C LEU A 9 18.08 -6.60 0.25
N ALA A 10 17.17 -6.40 1.19
CA ALA A 10 17.47 -6.10 2.59
C ALA A 10 17.48 -7.35 3.46
N GLY A 11 16.71 -8.38 3.08
CA GLY A 11 16.67 -9.64 3.82
C GLY A 11 15.78 -10.68 3.16
N SER A 12 15.98 -11.94 3.54
CA SER A 12 15.20 -13.07 3.05
C SER A 12 15.05 -14.16 4.11
N LYS A 13 13.92 -14.84 4.09
CA LYS A 13 13.64 -16.06 4.87
C LYS A 13 13.07 -17.14 3.97
N THR A 14 13.54 -18.37 4.14
CA THR A 14 13.03 -19.56 3.42
C THR A 14 11.76 -20.13 4.04
N ASP A 15 11.46 -19.74 5.29
CA ASP A 15 10.34 -20.20 6.12
C ASP A 15 9.32 -19.07 6.41
N GLY A 16 9.31 -18.02 5.60
CA GLY A 16 8.35 -16.92 5.74
C GLY A 16 6.92 -17.40 5.47
N HIS A 17 5.96 -16.94 6.27
CA HIS A 17 4.55 -17.24 6.08
C HIS A 17 3.95 -16.25 5.07
N GLU A 18 3.45 -16.78 3.95
CA GLU A 18 2.75 -15.97 2.96
C GLU A 18 1.34 -15.63 3.46
N PRO A 19 0.83 -14.39 3.21
CA PRO A 19 -0.55 -14.06 3.51
C PRO A 19 -1.53 -14.96 2.73
N ASN A 20 -2.59 -15.40 3.38
CA ASN A 20 -3.68 -16.12 2.70
C ASN A 20 -4.47 -15.17 1.80
N ALA A 21 -4.87 -15.64 0.62
CA ALA A 21 -5.85 -14.95 -0.22
C ALA A 21 -7.24 -15.08 0.41
N LEU A 22 -7.80 -13.96 0.88
CA LEU A 22 -9.08 -13.88 1.58
C LEU A 22 -9.78 -12.56 1.25
N THR A 23 -11.12 -12.60 1.15
CA THR A 23 -11.93 -11.38 1.20
C THR A 23 -11.99 -10.89 2.65
N ARG A 24 -11.79 -9.58 2.86
CA ARG A 24 -11.91 -8.94 4.18
C ARG A 24 -12.69 -7.65 4.01
N SER A 25 -13.62 -7.39 4.92
CA SER A 25 -14.40 -6.16 4.94
C SER A 25 -13.58 -4.89 5.28
N GLN A 26 -12.29 -5.05 5.61
CA GLN A 26 -11.39 -3.99 6.11
C GLN A 26 -9.96 -4.31 5.69
N HIS A 27 -9.36 -3.41 4.90
CA HIS A 27 -7.98 -3.49 4.43
C HIS A 27 -7.29 -2.16 4.66
N TRP A 28 -6.63 -2.04 5.82
CA TRP A 28 -6.09 -0.75 6.24
C TRP A 28 -4.65 -0.51 5.81
N LEU A 29 -4.41 0.71 5.37
CA LEU A 29 -3.09 1.31 5.22
C LEU A 29 -2.88 2.33 6.33
N GLY A 30 -1.87 2.11 7.17
CA GLY A 30 -1.52 3.01 8.27
C GLY A 30 -2.18 2.68 9.62
N GLN A 31 -3.09 1.72 9.68
CA GLN A 31 -3.67 1.18 10.91
C GLN A 31 -3.35 -0.31 11.06
N SER A 32 -3.13 -0.75 12.29
CA SER A 32 -2.97 -2.16 12.65
C SER A 32 -4.31 -2.86 12.81
N ALA A 33 -4.38 -4.15 12.48
CA ALA A 33 -5.52 -4.99 12.83
C ALA A 33 -5.68 -5.22 14.34
N TRP A 34 -4.66 -4.91 15.14
CA TRP A 34 -4.69 -4.98 16.60
C TRP A 34 -4.91 -3.59 17.22
N PRO A 35 -5.91 -3.43 18.09
CA PRO A 35 -6.36 -2.12 18.56
C PRO A 35 -5.38 -1.41 19.52
N ASP A 36 -4.44 -2.15 20.10
CA ASP A 36 -3.42 -1.64 21.01
C ASP A 36 -2.14 -1.19 20.30
N GLN A 37 -2.06 -1.38 18.97
CA GLN A 37 -0.94 -0.93 18.17
C GLN A 37 -1.24 0.44 17.57
N GLY A 38 -0.24 1.33 17.60
CA GLY A 38 -0.38 2.70 17.09
C GLY A 38 -0.51 2.77 15.57
N TYR A 39 -0.86 3.97 15.10
CA TYR A 39 -0.98 4.29 13.68
C TYR A 39 0.40 4.63 13.09
N PHE A 40 0.52 4.47 11.78
CA PHE A 40 1.69 4.90 11.03
C PHE A 40 1.82 6.43 11.09
N ASN A 41 3.03 6.94 11.30
CA ASN A 41 3.32 8.37 11.18
C ASN A 41 4.24 8.60 9.98
N GLY A 42 3.68 9.12 8.89
CA GLY A 42 4.42 9.35 7.66
C GLY A 42 3.53 9.54 6.45
N THR A 43 4.14 9.46 5.26
CA THR A 43 3.44 9.66 3.98
C THR A 43 3.51 8.38 3.15
N ILE A 44 2.38 8.01 2.55
CA ILE A 44 2.28 6.89 1.61
C ILE A 44 1.98 7.47 0.22
N ALA A 45 2.92 7.33 -0.72
CA ALA A 45 2.75 7.85 -2.08
C ALA A 45 2.08 6.83 -3.01
N TYR A 46 2.49 5.55 -2.94
CA TYR A 46 2.04 4.50 -3.84
C TYR A 46 1.86 3.18 -3.11
N VAL A 47 0.81 2.45 -3.48
CA VAL A 47 0.63 1.05 -3.09
C VAL A 47 0.31 0.22 -4.31
N LYS A 48 1.02 -0.90 -4.46
CA LYS A 48 0.82 -1.86 -5.54
C LYS A 48 0.75 -3.26 -4.96
N VAL A 49 -0.10 -4.09 -5.54
CA VAL A 49 -0.23 -5.49 -5.15
C VAL A 49 -0.08 -6.38 -6.38
N TRP A 50 0.63 -7.48 -6.21
CA TRP A 50 0.73 -8.57 -7.16
C TRP A 50 0.22 -9.83 -6.49
N HIS A 51 -0.56 -10.62 -7.22
CA HIS A 51 -1.03 -11.92 -6.78
C HIS A 51 -0.25 -13.01 -7.51
N ASP A 52 0.15 -14.07 -6.79
CA ASP A 52 0.90 -15.23 -7.30
C ASP A 52 2.19 -14.89 -8.07
N VAL A 53 2.86 -13.79 -7.70
CA VAL A 53 4.11 -13.33 -8.32
C VAL A 53 5.16 -13.03 -7.25
N GLU A 54 6.31 -13.70 -7.32
CA GLU A 54 7.49 -13.32 -6.55
C GLU A 54 8.36 -12.34 -7.36
N LEU A 55 8.40 -11.08 -6.93
CA LEU A 55 9.28 -10.07 -7.53
C LEU A 55 10.77 -10.38 -7.24
N GLN A 56 11.59 -10.29 -8.28
CA GLN A 56 13.03 -10.51 -8.24
C GLN A 56 13.79 -9.18 -8.26
N GLN A 57 15.05 -9.19 -7.82
CA GLN A 57 15.92 -8.00 -7.78
C GLN A 57 15.96 -7.20 -9.10
N SER A 58 15.83 -7.85 -10.25
CA SER A 58 15.73 -7.22 -11.57
C SER A 58 14.49 -6.34 -11.74
N ASP A 59 13.37 -6.75 -11.15
CA ASP A 59 12.12 -5.99 -11.13
C ASP A 59 12.29 -4.71 -10.32
N PHE A 60 13.14 -4.79 -9.28
CA PHE A 60 13.47 -3.67 -8.41
C PHE A 60 14.47 -2.67 -9.02
N THR A 61 15.46 -3.14 -9.78
CA THR A 61 16.34 -2.22 -10.54
C THR A 61 15.62 -1.49 -11.68
N SER A 62 14.47 -2.01 -12.08
CA SER A 62 13.57 -1.41 -13.08
C SER A 62 12.48 -0.55 -12.44
N LEU A 63 12.46 -0.34 -11.11
CA LEU A 63 11.28 0.11 -10.34
C LEU A 63 10.70 1.49 -10.67
N TYR A 64 11.46 2.34 -11.35
CA TYR A 64 10.97 3.62 -11.87
C TYR A 64 10.36 3.50 -13.27
N ALA A 65 10.51 2.34 -13.94
CA ALA A 65 9.93 2.06 -15.24
C ALA A 65 8.48 1.59 -15.10
N LEU A 66 7.65 2.08 -16.00
CA LEU A 66 6.21 1.96 -15.92
C LEU A 66 5.72 0.48 -15.89
N TYR A 67 5.09 0.11 -14.76
CA TYR A 67 3.85 -0.67 -14.61
C TYR A 67 3.38 -1.49 -15.82
N LYS A 68 3.49 -2.82 -15.78
CA LYS A 68 2.61 -3.71 -16.59
C LYS A 68 2.15 -5.02 -15.93
N THR A 69 2.61 -5.37 -14.73
CA THR A 69 2.25 -6.66 -14.11
C THR A 69 1.57 -6.57 -12.75
N ALA A 70 1.44 -5.38 -12.16
CA ALA A 70 0.68 -5.24 -10.93
C ALA A 70 -0.80 -5.53 -11.21
N HIS A 71 -1.48 -6.10 -10.23
CA HIS A 71 -2.91 -6.38 -10.33
C HIS A 71 -3.74 -5.23 -9.74
N HIS A 72 -3.19 -4.52 -8.75
CA HIS A 72 -3.80 -3.34 -8.16
C HIS A 72 -2.78 -2.22 -7.99
N PHE A 73 -3.19 -0.97 -8.19
CA PHE A 73 -2.36 0.23 -8.00
C PHE A 73 -3.17 1.47 -7.59
N TRP A 74 -2.82 1.98 -6.40
CA TRP A 74 -3.27 3.27 -5.90
C TRP A 74 -2.13 4.29 -5.92
N ASP A 75 -2.32 5.39 -6.66
CA ASP A 75 -1.45 6.57 -6.64
C ASP A 75 -2.07 7.64 -5.73
N PHE A 76 -1.53 7.78 -4.53
CA PHE A 76 -2.10 8.70 -3.55
C PHE A 76 -1.62 10.14 -3.73
N ARG A 77 -0.68 10.42 -4.63
CA ARG A 77 -0.15 11.78 -4.86
C ARG A 77 -1.13 12.71 -5.56
N VAL A 78 -2.16 12.14 -6.19
CA VAL A 78 -3.28 12.87 -6.79
C VAL A 78 -4.45 13.03 -5.81
N CYS A 79 -4.26 12.69 -4.53
CA CYS A 79 -5.35 12.77 -3.56
C CYS A 79 -5.72 14.22 -3.21
N SER A 80 -6.99 14.40 -2.87
CA SER A 80 -7.51 15.58 -2.18
C SER A 80 -7.97 15.14 -0.80
N THR A 81 -7.82 15.97 0.23
CA THR A 81 -8.20 15.61 1.61
C THR A 81 -9.66 15.13 1.64
N GLY A 82 -9.87 13.91 2.16
CA GLY A 82 -11.19 13.26 2.23
C GLY A 82 -11.73 12.69 0.91
N SER A 83 -10.96 12.72 -0.19
CA SER A 83 -11.33 12.09 -1.45
C SER A 83 -10.75 10.69 -1.57
N PRO A 84 -11.52 9.70 -2.02
CA PRO A 84 -11.02 8.36 -2.26
C PRO A 84 -10.01 8.31 -3.42
N VAL A 85 -9.19 7.27 -3.42
CA VAL A 85 -8.28 6.92 -4.52
C VAL A 85 -8.71 5.58 -5.09
N THR A 86 -9.09 5.55 -6.36
CA THR A 86 -9.49 4.32 -7.06
C THR A 86 -8.27 3.57 -7.56
N ASP A 87 -8.32 2.23 -7.52
CA ASP A 87 -7.35 1.37 -8.18
C ASP A 87 -7.32 1.67 -9.68
N SER A 88 -6.18 2.10 -10.19
CA SER A 88 -6.00 2.48 -11.59
C SER A 88 -5.79 1.29 -12.54
N ILE A 89 -5.67 0.06 -12.03
CA ILE A 89 -5.49 -1.15 -12.85
C ILE A 89 -6.81 -1.90 -13.01
N ALA A 90 -7.42 -2.37 -11.92
CA ALA A 90 -8.69 -3.09 -11.99
C ALA A 90 -9.90 -2.15 -12.08
N GLY A 91 -9.81 -0.96 -11.47
CA GLY A 91 -10.85 0.08 -11.56
C GLY A 91 -12.07 -0.13 -10.65
N ASP A 92 -12.06 -1.16 -9.82
CA ASP A 92 -13.17 -1.58 -8.97
C ASP A 92 -12.95 -1.26 -7.49
N LEU A 93 -11.70 -1.37 -7.00
CA LEU A 93 -11.38 -1.10 -5.59
C LEU A 93 -11.07 0.37 -5.31
N ILE A 94 -11.47 0.85 -4.15
CA ILE A 94 -11.36 2.23 -3.68
C ILE A 94 -10.68 2.28 -2.31
N ALA A 95 -9.56 3.00 -2.23
CA ALA A 95 -8.92 3.37 -0.97
C ALA A 95 -9.51 4.68 -0.44
N THR A 96 -10.22 4.63 0.69
CA THR A 96 -10.87 5.80 1.31
C THR A 96 -10.06 6.30 2.51
N PRO A 97 -9.50 7.53 2.45
CA PRO A 97 -8.88 8.15 3.61
C PRO A 97 -9.88 8.39 4.74
N THR A 98 -9.52 8.04 5.97
CA THR A 98 -10.35 8.16 7.16
C THR A 98 -9.68 9.05 8.21
N ASN A 99 -10.48 9.79 8.98
CA ASN A 99 -10.07 10.78 10.00
C ASN A 99 -9.31 12.02 9.50
N GLY A 100 -9.11 12.11 8.18
CA GLY A 100 -8.77 13.35 7.49
C GLY A 100 -7.27 13.58 7.29
N PRO A 101 -6.50 12.60 6.78
CA PRO A 101 -5.09 12.80 6.51
C PRO A 101 -4.89 13.94 5.51
N MET A 102 -3.86 14.74 5.75
CA MET A 102 -3.57 15.91 4.92
C MET A 102 -2.94 15.46 3.60
N CYS A 103 -3.66 15.62 2.49
CA CYS A 103 -3.16 15.32 1.16
C CYS A 103 -2.15 16.37 0.66
N SER A 104 -1.14 15.88 -0.07
CA SER A 104 -0.13 16.69 -0.74
C SER A 104 0.30 16.01 -2.04
N ALA A 105 1.17 16.65 -2.81
CA ALA A 105 1.78 16.05 -4.00
C ALA A 105 2.64 14.80 -3.70
N ASP A 106 2.96 14.54 -2.43
CA ASP A 106 3.71 13.35 -2.00
C ASP A 106 2.78 12.22 -1.51
N GLY A 107 1.48 12.48 -1.40
CA GLY A 107 0.48 11.59 -0.80
C GLY A 107 -0.10 12.14 0.52
N PRO A 108 -1.06 11.41 1.13
CA PRO A 108 -1.63 11.73 2.43
C PRO A 108 -0.58 11.59 3.52
N ARG A 109 -0.48 12.61 4.38
CA ARG A 109 0.24 12.52 5.64
C ARG A 109 -0.66 11.87 6.68
N ILE A 110 -0.26 10.68 7.13
CA ILE A 110 -0.84 9.97 8.27
C ILE A 110 -0.11 10.45 9.51
N ASP A 111 -0.85 10.94 10.50
CA ASP A 111 -0.31 11.69 11.63
C ASP A 111 0.16 10.82 12.81
N GLY A 112 -0.20 9.53 12.80
CA GLY A 112 0.12 8.57 13.86
C GLY A 112 -0.87 8.55 15.04
N SER A 113 -1.97 9.30 14.96
CA SER A 113 -3.00 9.39 16.00
C SER A 113 -4.21 8.53 15.67
N ASP A 114 -4.83 8.76 14.53
CA ASP A 114 -6.07 8.10 14.10
C ASP A 114 -6.28 8.05 12.57
N ASP A 115 -5.39 8.65 11.78
CA ASP A 115 -5.46 8.63 10.33
C ASP A 115 -5.13 7.25 9.73
N TYR A 116 -5.85 6.87 8.67
CA TYR A 116 -5.55 5.69 7.83
C TYR A 116 -6.28 5.77 6.49
N ALA A 117 -6.04 4.81 5.60
CA ALA A 117 -6.90 4.56 4.44
C ALA A 117 -7.46 3.14 4.49
N ASP A 118 -8.74 2.97 4.15
CA ASP A 118 -9.42 1.67 4.08
C ASP A 118 -9.72 1.32 2.62
N ILE A 119 -9.29 0.14 2.18
CA ILE A 119 -9.58 -0.39 0.83
C ILE A 119 -10.81 -1.29 0.94
N ASP A 120 -11.80 -1.06 0.08
CA ASP A 120 -13.01 -1.87 -0.02
C ASP A 120 -12.75 -3.30 -0.56
N ASP A 121 -13.81 -4.13 -0.59
CA ASP A 121 -13.79 -5.56 -0.91
C ASP A 121 -14.79 -6.01 -1.99
#